data_AF-A0AB37HZA7-F1
#
_entry.id   AF-A0AB37HZA7-F1
#
_cell.length_a   1.000
_cell.length_b   1.000
_cell.length_c   1.000
_cell.angle_alpha   90.00
_cell.angle_beta   90.00
_cell.angle_gamma   90.00
#
_symmetry.space_group_name_H-M   'P 1'
#
loop_
_entity.id
_entity.type
_entity.pdbx_description
1 polymer ?
#
loop_
_entity_poly.entity_id
_entity_poly.type
_entity_poly.pdbx_seq_one_letter_code
_entity_poly.pdbx_strand_id
1 'polypeptide(L)'
;MPGRSGKAYRDWLEEHGEAFRAGGKVATLDPFHGYKNAINDQPDDATTVLDQVYIAWQCAQQLRSAYHAPSMAEGRHIAEKVLTSFPTCPIPEIKRLGTTLKRW
;
A
#
# COMPACT_ATOMS: atom_id res chain seq x y z
N MET A 1 -10.01 -13.01 5.00
CA MET A 1 -11.27 -12.95 4.22
C MET A 1 -11.20 -13.97 3.09
N PRO A 2 -12.27 -14.73 2.82
CA PRO A 2 -12.36 -15.59 1.64
C PRO A 2 -12.03 -14.77 0.38
N GLY A 3 -11.27 -15.33 -0.57
CA GLY A 3 -10.92 -14.67 -1.84
C GLY A 3 -9.76 -13.66 -1.79
N ARG A 4 -9.13 -13.42 -0.63
CA ARG A 4 -7.94 -12.53 -0.50
C ARG A 4 -6.65 -13.27 -0.16
N SER A 5 -6.52 -14.53 -0.59
CA SER A 5 -5.31 -15.34 -0.40
C SER A 5 -4.49 -15.36 -1.70
N GLY A 6 -3.17 -15.56 -1.57
CA GLY A 6 -2.30 -15.71 -2.74
C GLY A 6 -2.74 -16.86 -3.66
N LYS A 7 -3.26 -17.94 -3.08
CA LYS A 7 -3.84 -19.05 -3.84
C LYS A 7 -5.04 -18.62 -4.68
N ALA A 8 -6.00 -17.89 -4.11
CA ALA A 8 -7.17 -17.43 -4.86
C ALA A 8 -6.78 -16.53 -6.05
N TYR A 9 -5.74 -15.72 -5.87
CA TYR A 9 -5.22 -14.87 -6.95
C TYR A 9 -4.51 -15.67 -8.04
N ARG A 10 -3.70 -16.67 -7.67
CA ARG A 10 -3.06 -17.57 -8.64
C ARG A 10 -4.09 -18.36 -9.44
N ASP A 11 -5.07 -18.97 -8.77
CA ASP A 11 -6.13 -19.73 -9.44
C ASP A 11 -6.89 -18.84 -10.46
N TRP A 12 -7.19 -17.59 -10.08
CA TRP A 12 -7.82 -16.61 -10.98
C TRP A 12 -6.92 -16.27 -12.19
N LEU A 13 -5.61 -16.06 -11.98
CA LEU A 13 -4.68 -15.79 -13.07
C LEU A 13 -4.54 -16.97 -14.05
N GLU A 14 -4.61 -18.20 -13.54
CA GLU A 14 -4.59 -19.42 -14.35
C GLU A 14 -5.85 -19.55 -15.20
N GLU A 15 -7.04 -19.26 -14.64
CA GLU A 15 -8.32 -19.26 -15.37
C GLU A 15 -8.34 -18.27 -16.55
N HIS A 16 -7.62 -17.15 -16.46
CA HIS A 16 -7.62 -16.10 -17.50
C HIS A 16 -6.64 -16.38 -18.65
N GLY A 17 -5.85 -17.45 -18.55
CA GLY A 17 -5.03 -17.96 -19.66
C GLY A 17 -3.69 -17.24 -19.86
N GLU A 18 -2.81 -17.89 -20.62
CA GLU A 18 -1.43 -17.45 -20.83
C GLU A 18 -1.33 -16.13 -21.61
N ALA A 19 -2.18 -15.92 -22.61
CA ALA A 19 -2.20 -14.69 -23.41
C ALA A 19 -2.50 -13.44 -22.57
N PHE A 20 -3.37 -13.56 -21.55
CA PHE A 20 -3.67 -12.49 -20.61
C PHE A 20 -2.47 -12.18 -19.71
N ARG A 21 -1.82 -13.23 -19.17
CA ARG A 21 -0.64 -13.09 -18.32
C ARG A 21 0.56 -12.49 -19.06
N ALA A 22 0.76 -12.87 -20.32
CA ALA A 22 1.84 -12.34 -21.17
C ALA A 22 1.65 -10.87 -21.57
N GLY A 23 0.43 -10.33 -21.47
CA GLY A 23 0.13 -8.93 -21.79
C GLY A 23 0.39 -7.95 -20.64
N GLY A 24 0.53 -8.44 -19.41
CA GLY A 24 0.72 -7.61 -18.22
C GLY A 24 2.17 -7.17 -18.06
N LYS A 25 2.46 -5.89 -18.32
CA LYS A 25 3.81 -5.30 -18.12
C LYS A 25 4.01 -4.69 -16.73
N VAL A 26 2.91 -4.27 -16.09
CA VAL A 26 2.90 -3.64 -14.77
C VAL A 26 1.64 -4.10 -14.04
N ALA A 27 1.80 -4.61 -12.82
CA ALA A 27 0.70 -4.91 -11.91
C ALA A 27 0.82 -4.00 -10.68
N THR A 28 -0.22 -3.23 -10.38
CA THR A 28 -0.32 -2.51 -9.10
C THR A 28 -0.92 -3.43 -8.06
N LEU A 29 -0.30 -3.48 -6.90
CA LEU A 29 -0.75 -4.35 -5.81
C LEU A 29 -1.07 -3.53 -4.58
N ASP A 30 -2.21 -3.89 -3.99
CA ASP A 30 -2.43 -3.69 -2.58
C ASP A 30 -1.61 -4.76 -1.82
N PRO A 31 -0.61 -4.40 -0.99
CA PRO A 31 0.27 -5.32 -0.29
C PRO A 31 -0.44 -5.98 0.89
N PHE A 32 -1.56 -6.67 0.64
CA PHE A 32 -2.01 -7.73 1.52
C PHE A 32 -1.04 -8.91 1.42
N HIS A 33 -0.73 -9.52 2.56
CA HIS A 33 0.31 -10.56 2.73
C HIS A 33 0.23 -11.71 1.72
N GLY A 34 -0.96 -11.99 1.16
CA GLY A 34 -1.16 -13.04 0.16
C GLY A 34 -0.60 -12.74 -1.23
N TYR A 35 -0.56 -11.48 -1.67
CA TYR A 35 -0.20 -11.13 -3.06
C TYR A 35 1.30 -11.16 -3.32
N LYS A 36 2.12 -10.82 -2.31
CA LYS A 36 3.58 -10.87 -2.40
C LYS A 36 4.10 -12.26 -2.77
N ASN A 37 3.50 -13.30 -2.19
CA ASN A 37 3.90 -14.69 -2.48
C ASN A 37 3.46 -15.14 -3.87
N ALA A 38 2.36 -14.61 -4.42
CA ALA A 38 1.85 -15.01 -5.73
C ALA A 38 2.64 -14.41 -6.91
N ILE A 39 3.49 -13.40 -6.65
CA ILE A 39 4.26 -12.69 -7.69
C ILE A 39 5.72 -13.11 -7.70
N ASN A 40 6.25 -13.57 -6.57
CA ASN A 40 7.50 -14.35 -6.60
C ASN A 40 7.37 -15.63 -7.44
N ASP A 41 6.13 -16.06 -7.75
CA ASP A 41 5.83 -17.18 -8.65
C ASP A 41 5.68 -16.75 -10.14
N GLN A 42 5.84 -15.45 -10.47
CA GLN A 42 5.73 -14.88 -11.82
C GLN A 42 7.10 -14.54 -12.42
N PRO A 43 7.21 -14.36 -13.76
CA PRO A 43 8.51 -14.20 -14.45
C PRO A 43 9.36 -13.03 -13.91
N ASP A 44 10.68 -13.19 -14.00
CA ASP A 44 11.72 -12.32 -13.41
C ASP A 44 11.68 -10.84 -13.84
N ASP A 45 10.82 -10.45 -14.78
CA ASP A 45 10.71 -9.10 -15.35
C ASP A 45 9.53 -8.27 -14.82
N ALA A 46 8.67 -8.83 -13.95
CA ALA A 46 7.53 -8.12 -13.39
C ALA A 46 7.96 -7.04 -12.37
N THR A 47 7.75 -5.76 -12.70
CA THR A 47 7.98 -4.67 -11.75
C THR A 47 6.81 -4.56 -10.77
N THR A 48 7.05 -4.87 -9.50
CA THR A 48 6.05 -4.70 -8.44
C THR A 48 5.92 -3.23 -8.07
N VAL A 49 4.74 -2.65 -8.29
CA VAL A 49 4.42 -1.28 -7.89
C VAL A 49 3.37 -1.33 -6.77
N LEU A 50 3.66 -0.69 -5.64
CA LEU A 50 2.68 -0.46 -4.58
C LEU A 50 1.57 0.45 -5.12
N ASP A 51 0.32 0.05 -4.96
CA ASP A 51 -0.83 0.82 -5.44
C ASP A 51 -0.94 2.18 -4.70
N GLN A 52 -1.10 3.27 -5.45
CA GLN A 52 -1.19 4.62 -4.88
C GLN A 52 -2.41 4.79 -3.96
N VAL A 53 -3.53 4.13 -4.27
CA VAL A 53 -4.73 4.13 -3.44
C VAL A 53 -4.45 3.46 -2.11
N TYR A 54 -3.70 2.36 -2.11
CA TYR A 54 -3.30 1.72 -0.87
C TYR A 54 -2.41 2.61 -0.01
N ILE A 55 -1.37 3.22 -0.59
CA ILE A 55 -0.49 4.14 0.15
C ILE A 55 -1.31 5.29 0.74
N ALA A 56 -2.21 5.89 -0.05
CA ALA A 56 -3.08 6.97 0.42
C ALA A 56 -4.00 6.50 1.57
N TRP A 57 -4.59 5.31 1.46
CA TRP A 57 -5.40 4.70 2.52
C TRP A 57 -4.58 4.46 3.79
N GLN A 58 -3.38 3.89 3.67
CA GLN A 58 -2.50 3.63 4.81
C GLN A 58 -2.12 4.94 5.53
N CYS A 59 -1.78 5.99 4.78
CA CYS A 59 -1.52 7.30 5.34
C CYS A 59 -2.75 7.85 6.09
N ALA A 60 -3.95 7.74 5.50
CA ALA A 60 -5.18 8.16 6.19
C ALA A 60 -5.44 7.37 7.48
N GLN A 61 -5.18 6.06 7.48
CA GLN A 61 -5.32 5.23 8.69
C GLN A 61 -4.31 5.61 9.77
N GLN A 62 -3.05 5.85 9.42
CA GLN A 62 -2.02 6.27 10.36
C GLN A 62 -2.32 7.64 10.97
N LEU A 63 -2.85 8.58 10.19
CA LEU A 63 -3.28 9.87 10.71
C LEU A 63 -4.47 9.70 11.67
N ARG A 64 -5.48 8.90 11.28
CA ARG A 64 -6.64 8.60 12.14
C ARG A 64 -6.25 7.93 13.46
N SER A 65 -5.26 7.04 13.46
CA SER A 65 -4.87 6.33 14.68
C SER A 65 -4.29 7.25 15.75
N ALA A 66 -3.73 8.41 15.38
CA ALA A 66 -3.27 9.40 16.37
C ALA A 66 -4.44 9.92 17.24
N TYR A 67 -5.62 10.12 16.64
CA TYR A 67 -6.82 10.59 17.35
C TYR A 67 -7.51 9.50 18.17
N HIS A 68 -7.33 8.23 17.78
CA HIS A 68 -7.88 7.08 18.49
C HIS A 68 -6.91 6.47 19.50
N ALA A 69 -5.73 7.07 19.70
CA ALA A 69 -4.73 6.56 20.61
C ALA A 69 -5.25 6.55 22.06
N PRO A 70 -4.98 5.49 22.85
CA PRO A 70 -5.47 5.36 24.22
C PRO A 70 -4.79 6.36 25.18
N SER A 71 -3.71 7.01 24.76
CA SER A 71 -3.02 8.04 25.54
C SER A 71 -2.53 9.18 24.66
N MET A 72 -2.37 10.36 25.26
CA MET A 72 -1.81 11.53 24.59
C MET A 72 -0.36 11.32 24.16
N ALA A 73 0.43 10.59 24.96
CA ALA A 73 1.82 10.27 24.62
C ALA A 73 1.91 9.41 23.34
N GLU A 74 1.05 8.40 23.23
CA GLU A 74 0.99 7.55 22.04
C GLU A 74 0.45 8.29 20.82
N GLY A 75 -0.62 9.08 20.99
CA GLY A 75 -1.16 9.93 19.93
C GLY A 75 -0.11 10.92 19.40
N ARG A 76 0.66 11.54 20.31
CA ARG A 76 1.78 12.42 19.97
C ARG A 76 2.86 11.69 19.19
N HIS A 77 3.27 10.50 19.64
CA HIS A 77 4.28 9.72 18.93
C HIS A 77 3.85 9.38 17.49
N ILE A 78 2.59 8.99 17.30
CA ILE A 78 2.03 8.72 15.97
C ILE A 78 2.01 9.99 15.11
N ALA A 79 1.59 11.13 15.69
CA ALA A 79 1.58 12.41 14.99
C ALA A 79 3.00 12.85 14.57
N GLU A 80 4.00 12.73 15.44
CA GLU A 80 5.40 13.00 15.12
C GLU A 80 5.92 12.09 13.98
N LYS A 81 5.52 10.83 13.98
CA LYS A 81 5.82 9.90 12.89
C LYS A 81 5.15 10.33 11.57
N VAL A 82 3.91 10.79 11.60
CA VAL A 82 3.21 11.32 10.42
C VAL A 82 3.92 12.56 9.87
N LEU A 83 4.26 13.51 10.76
CA LEU A 83 4.97 14.74 10.40
C LEU A 83 6.32 14.43 9.75
N THR A 84 7.06 13.44 10.23
CA THR A 84 8.36 13.08 9.64
C THR A 84 8.24 12.31 8.32
N SER A 85 7.27 11.40 8.18
CA SER A 85 7.16 10.49 7.04
C SER A 85 6.38 11.00 5.84
N PHE A 86 5.32 11.82 6.02
CA PHE A 86 4.48 12.23 4.89
C PHE A 86 5.21 13.09 3.85
N PRO A 87 6.11 14.03 4.23
CA PRO A 87 6.85 14.83 3.24
C PRO A 87 7.78 14.02 2.32
N THR A 88 8.11 12.77 2.67
CA THR A 88 8.94 11.88 1.85
C THR A 88 8.11 10.91 1.02
N CYS A 89 6.77 10.95 1.12
CA CYS A 89 5.89 10.09 0.35
C CYS A 89 6.05 10.38 -1.16
N PRO A 90 6.13 9.34 -2.02
CA PRO A 90 6.21 9.53 -3.46
C PRO A 90 4.90 10.07 -4.08
N ILE A 91 3.78 10.00 -3.35
CA ILE A 91 2.49 10.55 -3.79
C ILE A 91 2.45 12.06 -3.54
N PRO A 92 2.31 12.89 -4.60
CA PRO A 92 2.38 14.35 -4.48
C PRO A 92 1.40 14.95 -3.45
N GLU A 93 0.18 14.42 -3.39
CA GLU A 93 -0.88 14.88 -2.50
C GLU A 93 -0.54 14.61 -1.03
N ILE A 94 -0.01 13.43 -0.71
CA ILE A 94 0.43 13.06 0.64
C ILE A 94 1.66 13.88 1.05
N LYS A 95 2.61 14.05 0.14
CA LYS A 95 3.78 14.91 0.35
C LYS A 95 3.37 16.34 0.66
N ARG A 96 2.41 16.89 -0.10
CA ARG A 96 1.86 18.23 0.14
C ARG A 96 1.21 18.32 1.50
N LEU A 97 0.36 17.35 1.87
CA LEU A 97 -0.26 17.28 3.19
C LEU A 97 0.78 17.31 4.31
N GLY A 98 1.80 16.44 4.25
CA GLY A 98 2.87 16.41 5.25
C GLY A 98 3.64 17.72 5.36
N THR A 99 3.90 18.37 4.21
CA THR A 99 4.58 19.67 4.16
C THR A 99 3.73 20.77 4.81
N THR A 100 2.41 20.77 4.56
CA THR A 100 1.48 21.69 5.20
C THR A 100 1.46 21.45 6.70
N LEU A 101 1.25 20.21 7.16
CA LEU A 101 1.16 19.89 8.59
C LEU A 101 2.41 20.31 9.39
N LYS A 102 3.61 20.25 8.81
CA LYS A 102 4.84 20.74 9.47
C LYS A 102 4.91 22.25 9.71
N ARG A 103 4.09 23.04 9.01
CA ARG A 103 4.09 24.52 9.09
C ARG A 103 3.17 25.07 10.17
N TRP A 104 2.30 24.23 10.72
CA TRP A 104 1.38 24.55 11.82
C TRP A 104 1.93 23.98 13.12
#